data_AF-A0A8C1PWN7-F1
#
_entry.id   AF-A0A8C1PWN7-F1
#
_cell.length_a   1.000
_cell.length_b   1.000
_cell.length_c   1.000
_cell.angle_alpha   90.00
_cell.angle_beta   90.00
_cell.angle_gamma   90.00
#
_symmetry.space_group_name_H-M   'P 1'
#
loop_
_entity.id
_entity.type
_entity.pdbx_description
1 polymer ?
#
loop_
_entity_poly.entity_id
_entity_poly.type
_entity_poly.pdbx_seq_one_letter_code
_entity_poly.pdbx_strand_id
1 'polypeptide(L)'
;MSAIDTDYDPCHNYNILDEYWRSTRNYWYHSGYMSGKDDTRVEWHGWYRLFINGSSAQMPEWCFGYMLCGGFSSLWLGDPHPQPEDGVVTREVYGSVNDQCSYYRSDPIQVKACPGNYYVYKLKSPKPSIPLPVYCAVSFNPPNTDPCYDYTSVDDLWRATDNYYITNMCDYNVNWNGWYRLFYDGQSVQMPESCVGSGMCGTENPLWINSPHPHLEDGVVTRQVCVSTLNDCCDYKSHPIRVKACPGNYYVYEFVRPPLCSSYCAGKHIFIMYMLWFGVFILFSYV
;
A
#
# COMPACT_ATOMS: atom_id res chain seq x y z
N MET A 1 22.25 42.56 -12.92
CA MET A 1 22.47 41.12 -12.64
C MET A 1 21.95 40.87 -11.22
N SER A 2 20.69 40.47 -11.10
CA SER A 2 20.13 40.07 -9.80
C SER A 2 20.69 38.70 -9.43
N ALA A 3 21.24 38.60 -8.23
CA ALA A 3 21.60 37.32 -7.65
C ALA A 3 20.35 36.43 -7.64
N ILE A 4 20.41 35.32 -8.37
CA ILE A 4 19.42 34.24 -8.26
C ILE A 4 19.63 33.69 -6.85
N ASP A 5 18.59 33.81 -6.02
CA ASP A 5 18.51 33.19 -4.71
C ASP A 5 18.63 31.66 -4.89
N THR A 6 19.82 31.14 -4.62
CA THR A 6 20.14 29.71 -4.73
C THR A 6 19.88 28.95 -3.43
N ASP A 7 19.05 29.45 -2.50
CA ASP A 7 18.85 28.81 -1.18
C ASP A 7 17.37 28.56 -0.82
N TYR A 8 16.47 28.49 -1.81
CA TYR A 8 15.11 28.00 -1.55
C TYR A 8 15.04 26.47 -1.73
N ASP A 9 15.52 25.73 -0.74
CA ASP A 9 15.30 24.28 -0.68
C ASP A 9 14.00 23.97 0.10
N PRO A 10 12.95 23.41 -0.55
CA PRO A 10 11.71 23.05 0.14
C PRO A 10 11.88 21.94 1.17
N CYS A 11 13.03 21.24 1.22
CA CYS A 11 13.37 20.32 2.31
C CYS A 11 13.68 21.03 3.63
N HIS A 12 13.99 22.33 3.61
CA HIS A 12 14.27 23.14 4.80
C HIS A 12 13.24 24.26 5.01
N ASN A 13 12.47 24.62 3.97
CA ASN A 13 11.45 25.66 4.04
C ASN A 13 10.09 25.13 3.58
N TYR A 14 9.28 24.67 4.53
CA TYR A 14 7.95 24.11 4.30
C TYR A 14 6.99 24.44 5.44
N ASN A 15 5.70 24.42 5.13
CA ASN A 15 4.60 24.45 6.10
C ASN A 15 4.32 23.03 6.63
N ILE A 16 3.79 22.95 7.85
CA ILE A 16 3.43 21.67 8.48
C ILE A 16 1.93 21.43 8.32
N LEU A 17 1.55 20.23 7.89
CA LEU A 17 0.20 19.69 8.00
C LEU A 17 0.22 18.49 8.95
N ASP A 18 -0.37 18.65 10.12
CA ASP A 18 -0.45 17.60 11.15
C ASP A 18 -1.90 17.42 11.62
N GLU A 19 -2.82 17.33 10.67
CA GLU A 19 -4.21 17.07 11.00
C GLU A 19 -4.51 15.58 11.04
N TYR A 20 -4.81 15.07 12.24
CA TYR A 20 -5.10 13.65 12.47
C TYR A 20 -6.12 13.09 11.47
N TRP A 21 -7.15 13.89 11.13
CA TRP A 21 -8.23 13.46 10.25
C TRP A 21 -7.76 13.09 8.84
N ARG A 22 -6.61 13.59 8.37
CA ARG A 22 -6.02 13.21 7.06
C ARG A 22 -5.54 11.75 7.00
N SER A 23 -5.48 11.06 8.13
CA SER A 23 -5.06 9.66 8.18
C SER A 23 -5.96 8.77 7.33
N THR A 24 -5.34 7.89 6.52
CA THR A 24 -6.04 6.80 5.83
C THR A 24 -6.76 5.82 6.76
N ARG A 25 -6.48 5.86 8.07
CA ARG A 25 -7.18 5.07 9.10
C ARG A 25 -8.48 5.72 9.57
N ASN A 26 -8.71 7.00 9.26
CA ASN A 26 -9.90 7.72 9.68
C ASN A 26 -11.00 7.59 8.62
N TYR A 27 -12.06 6.87 9.01
CA TYR A 27 -13.27 6.75 8.22
C TYR A 27 -14.25 7.89 8.53
N TRP A 28 -15.01 8.31 7.53
CA TRP A 28 -16.06 9.34 7.57
C TRP A 28 -17.25 9.04 8.53
N TYR A 29 -17.13 8.06 9.43
CA TYR A 29 -18.22 7.66 10.33
C TYR A 29 -17.76 7.54 11.77
N HIS A 30 -17.28 8.63 12.35
CA HIS A 30 -17.22 8.77 13.80
C HIS A 30 -18.29 9.75 14.28
N SER A 31 -19.27 9.22 15.00
CA SER A 31 -20.19 9.97 15.88
C SER A 31 -21.33 10.77 15.21
N GLY A 32 -21.88 10.31 14.07
CA GLY A 32 -23.20 10.77 13.59
C GLY A 32 -23.29 12.21 13.08
N TYR A 33 -22.18 12.93 12.94
CA TYR A 33 -22.14 14.29 12.38
C TYR A 33 -21.33 14.35 11.08
N MET A 34 -21.96 14.87 10.02
CA MET A 34 -21.37 15.09 8.69
C MET A 34 -20.39 16.28 8.69
N SER A 35 -19.20 16.15 9.28
CA SER A 35 -18.16 17.17 9.22
C SER A 35 -17.12 16.81 8.15
N GLY A 36 -17.48 17.09 6.90
CA GLY A 36 -16.59 16.83 5.79
C GLY A 36 -15.45 17.81 5.66
N LYS A 37 -14.23 17.29 5.63
CA LYS A 37 -13.04 18.06 5.27
C LYS A 37 -13.00 18.23 3.76
N ASP A 38 -12.57 19.40 3.33
CA ASP A 38 -12.65 19.84 1.95
C ASP A 38 -11.46 20.75 1.66
N ASP A 39 -10.43 20.18 1.05
CA ASP A 39 -9.19 20.88 0.71
C ASP A 39 -9.38 21.87 -0.44
N THR A 40 -10.55 21.93 -1.10
CA THR A 40 -10.87 23.01 -2.07
C THR A 40 -10.99 24.38 -1.39
N ARG A 41 -11.30 24.38 -0.08
CA ARG A 41 -11.49 25.59 0.74
C ARG A 41 -10.21 26.06 1.44
N VAL A 42 -9.14 25.28 1.33
CA VAL A 42 -7.84 25.61 1.92
C VAL A 42 -7.07 26.50 0.96
N GLU A 43 -6.46 27.55 1.50
CA GLU A 43 -5.57 28.41 0.74
C GLU A 43 -4.16 27.80 0.74
N TRP A 44 -3.74 27.30 -0.43
CA TRP A 44 -2.49 26.56 -0.58
C TRP A 44 -1.36 27.47 -1.06
N HIS A 45 -0.30 27.61 -0.26
CA HIS A 45 0.87 28.42 -0.57
C HIS A 45 2.17 27.75 -0.12
N GLY A 46 3.08 27.53 -1.07
CA GLY A 46 4.40 26.97 -0.78
C GLY A 46 4.41 25.44 -0.72
N TRP A 47 5.37 24.90 0.02
CA TRP A 47 5.59 23.46 0.20
C TRP A 47 5.09 23.00 1.55
N TYR A 48 4.68 21.75 1.64
CA TYR A 48 4.09 21.16 2.84
C TYR A 48 4.78 19.85 3.20
N ARG A 49 4.98 19.62 4.49
CA ARG A 49 5.38 18.34 5.07
C ARG A 49 4.21 17.77 5.86
N LEU A 50 3.92 16.49 5.63
CA LEU A 50 2.78 15.80 6.24
C LEU A 50 3.22 15.09 7.53
N PHE A 51 2.34 15.16 8.53
CA PHE A 51 2.43 14.43 9.78
C PHE A 51 1.04 13.89 10.15
N ILE A 52 1.02 12.85 10.99
CA ILE A 52 -0.20 12.38 11.64
C ILE A 52 0.10 12.23 13.14
N ASN A 53 -0.51 13.08 13.95
CA ASN A 53 -0.28 13.15 15.40
C ASN A 53 1.22 13.26 15.74
N GLY A 54 1.93 14.15 15.05
CA GLY A 54 3.37 14.38 15.21
C GLY A 54 4.28 13.30 14.63
N SER A 55 3.74 12.18 14.14
CA SER A 55 4.52 11.15 13.45
C SER A 55 4.71 11.53 11.98
N SER A 56 5.90 11.31 11.42
CA SER A 56 6.20 11.59 10.02
C SER A 56 5.19 10.87 9.13
N ALA A 57 4.66 11.55 8.11
CA ALA A 57 3.69 10.99 7.21
C ALA A 57 3.99 11.35 5.75
N GLN A 58 3.36 10.62 4.85
CA GLN A 58 3.48 10.83 3.42
C GLN A 58 2.13 10.63 2.75
N MET A 59 1.95 11.17 1.55
CA MET A 59 0.77 10.83 0.76
C MET A 59 0.82 9.33 0.41
N PRO A 60 -0.30 8.62 0.44
CA PRO A 60 -0.34 7.26 -0.07
C PRO A 60 -0.08 7.25 -1.59
N GLU A 61 0.72 6.29 -2.06
CA GLU A 61 0.97 6.00 -3.48
C GLU A 61 -0.06 5.02 -4.07
N TRP A 62 -1.18 4.89 -3.37
CA TRP A 62 -2.13 3.85 -3.66
C TRP A 62 -3.56 4.28 -3.48
N CYS A 63 -4.41 3.63 -4.24
CA CYS A 63 -5.84 3.77 -4.08
C CYS A 63 -6.30 3.15 -2.78
N PHE A 64 -7.21 3.84 -2.11
CA PHE A 64 -8.07 3.31 -1.05
C PHE A 64 -9.47 3.89 -1.23
N GLY A 65 -10.44 3.32 -0.51
CA GLY A 65 -11.86 3.65 -0.67
C GLY A 65 -12.19 5.14 -0.52
N TYR A 66 -13.34 5.51 -1.07
CA TYR A 66 -13.99 6.79 -0.75
C TYR A 66 -14.23 6.93 0.77
N MET A 67 -14.46 8.15 1.24
CA MET A 67 -14.77 8.43 2.65
C MET A 67 -13.64 8.15 3.66
N LEU A 68 -12.38 8.18 3.21
CA LEU A 68 -11.21 8.12 4.09
C LEU A 68 -10.58 9.51 4.23
N CYS A 69 -9.68 9.65 5.21
CA CYS A 69 -8.94 10.89 5.47
C CYS A 69 -9.84 12.08 5.84
N GLY A 70 -11.03 11.81 6.38
CA GLY A 70 -11.99 12.85 6.79
C GLY A 70 -12.65 13.60 5.62
N GLY A 71 -12.40 13.21 4.37
CA GLY A 71 -13.02 13.72 3.14
C GLY A 71 -14.05 12.76 2.55
N PHE A 72 -14.83 13.19 1.55
CA PHE A 72 -15.64 12.27 0.75
C PHE A 72 -14.78 11.61 -0.33
N SER A 73 -13.96 12.42 -1.01
CA SER A 73 -13.01 11.94 -2.01
C SER A 73 -11.59 11.92 -1.47
N SER A 74 -11.11 10.72 -1.20
CA SER A 74 -9.75 10.41 -0.79
C SER A 74 -8.73 10.66 -1.91
N LEU A 75 -7.79 11.61 -1.75
CA LEU A 75 -6.76 11.90 -2.76
C LEU A 75 -5.41 11.24 -2.45
N TRP A 76 -4.78 10.68 -3.48
CA TRP A 76 -3.54 9.91 -3.40
C TRP A 76 -2.66 10.11 -4.65
N LEU A 77 -1.37 9.73 -4.56
CA LEU A 77 -0.39 9.88 -5.65
C LEU A 77 -0.49 8.75 -6.67
N GLY A 78 -0.65 9.11 -7.94
CA GLY A 78 -0.76 8.16 -9.04
C GLY A 78 0.50 7.38 -9.40
N ASP A 79 1.66 7.85 -8.96
CA ASP A 79 2.96 7.25 -9.22
C ASP A 79 3.78 7.20 -7.92
N PRO A 80 4.82 6.35 -7.83
CA PRO A 80 5.69 6.27 -6.66
C PRO A 80 6.33 7.62 -6.30
N HIS A 81 6.70 7.84 -5.05
CA HIS A 81 7.49 9.00 -4.67
C HIS A 81 8.85 9.00 -5.39
N PRO A 82 9.43 10.19 -5.66
CA PRO A 82 10.79 10.29 -6.22
C PRO A 82 11.86 9.71 -5.28
N GLN A 83 13.00 9.34 -5.85
CA GLN A 83 14.25 9.18 -5.11
C GLN A 83 14.93 10.54 -4.88
N PRO A 84 15.85 10.68 -3.91
CA PRO A 84 16.56 11.93 -3.65
C PRO A 84 17.22 12.57 -4.88
N GLU A 85 17.78 11.73 -5.76
CA GLU A 85 18.43 12.14 -7.01
C GLU A 85 17.48 12.67 -8.08
N ASP A 86 16.19 12.32 -8.02
CA ASP A 86 15.20 12.78 -9.01
C ASP A 86 14.86 14.27 -8.84
N GLY A 87 15.20 14.85 -7.69
CA GLY A 87 14.89 16.24 -7.37
C GLY A 87 13.38 16.50 -7.26
N VAL A 88 12.90 17.57 -7.89
CA VAL A 88 11.48 17.92 -7.89
C VAL A 88 10.80 17.25 -9.09
N VAL A 89 9.85 16.35 -8.81
CA VAL A 89 9.06 15.66 -9.82
C VAL A 89 7.60 16.10 -9.77
N THR A 90 6.89 15.93 -10.89
CA THR A 90 5.43 16.13 -10.96
C THR A 90 4.74 14.78 -10.83
N ARG A 91 3.73 14.68 -9.97
CA ARG A 91 2.95 13.46 -9.75
C ARG A 91 1.47 13.71 -9.98
N GLU A 92 0.84 12.77 -10.68
CA GLU A 92 -0.61 12.77 -10.84
C GLU A 92 -1.29 12.53 -9.50
N VAL A 93 -2.49 13.10 -9.33
CA VAL A 93 -3.30 12.93 -8.12
C VAL A 93 -4.67 12.42 -8.50
N TYR A 94 -5.02 11.29 -7.91
CA TYR A 94 -6.27 10.60 -8.17
C TYR A 94 -7.16 10.62 -6.94
N GLY A 95 -8.47 10.52 -7.18
CA GLY A 95 -9.49 10.45 -6.14
C GLY A 95 -10.44 9.28 -6.37
N SER A 96 -10.92 8.70 -5.27
CA SER A 96 -11.84 7.54 -5.29
C SER A 96 -13.31 7.96 -5.13
N VAL A 97 -14.22 7.16 -5.71
CA VAL A 97 -15.66 7.19 -5.42
C VAL A 97 -16.17 5.76 -5.29
N ASN A 98 -16.98 5.46 -4.26
CA ASN A 98 -17.33 4.07 -3.93
C ASN A 98 -16.06 3.20 -3.87
N ASP A 99 -16.06 2.05 -4.53
CA ASP A 99 -14.90 1.16 -4.69
C ASP A 99 -14.08 1.44 -5.96
N GLN A 100 -14.42 2.51 -6.70
CA GLN A 100 -13.73 2.87 -7.94
C GLN A 100 -12.54 3.79 -7.67
N CYS A 101 -11.37 3.18 -7.74
CA CYS A 101 -10.08 3.84 -7.75
C CYS A 101 -9.91 4.77 -8.95
N SER A 102 -9.33 5.94 -8.71
CA SER A 102 -8.97 6.90 -9.76
C SER A 102 -10.14 7.42 -10.61
N TYR A 103 -11.37 7.30 -10.12
CA TYR A 103 -12.54 7.86 -10.79
C TYR A 103 -12.38 9.37 -11.01
N TYR A 104 -11.83 10.07 -10.02
CA TYR A 104 -11.48 11.47 -10.12
C TYR A 104 -9.99 11.65 -10.42
N ARG A 105 -9.69 12.68 -11.21
CA ARG A 105 -8.33 13.15 -11.46
C ARG A 105 -8.22 14.63 -11.11
N SER A 106 -7.48 14.93 -10.04
CA SER A 106 -7.16 16.30 -9.64
C SER A 106 -6.08 16.88 -10.56
N ASP A 107 -5.65 18.10 -10.29
CA ASP A 107 -4.47 18.66 -10.93
C ASP A 107 -3.20 18.06 -10.30
N PRO A 108 -2.15 17.77 -11.10
CA PRO A 108 -0.94 17.14 -10.60
C PRO A 108 -0.16 18.08 -9.68
N ILE A 109 0.54 17.52 -8.70
CA ILE A 109 1.32 18.27 -7.70
C ILE A 109 2.82 18.06 -7.90
N GLN A 110 3.65 18.90 -7.27
CA GLN A 110 5.09 18.67 -7.23
C GLN A 110 5.47 17.95 -5.94
N VAL A 111 6.40 17.00 -6.04
CA VAL A 111 6.89 16.20 -4.92
C VAL A 111 8.42 16.20 -4.97
N LYS A 112 9.07 16.33 -3.82
CA LYS A 112 10.54 16.22 -3.68
C LYS A 112 10.86 15.26 -2.54
N ALA A 113 11.81 14.36 -2.77
CA ALA A 113 12.41 13.54 -1.73
C ALA A 113 13.51 14.33 -1.01
N CYS A 114 13.52 14.24 0.32
CA CYS A 114 14.44 14.99 1.15
C CYS A 114 15.38 14.07 1.93
N PRO A 115 16.61 14.54 2.25
CA PRO A 115 17.49 13.84 3.18
C PRO A 115 16.79 13.57 4.50
N GLY A 116 16.89 12.34 5.01
CA GLY A 116 16.15 11.92 6.23
C GLY A 116 14.84 11.18 5.96
N ASN A 117 14.64 10.66 4.74
CA ASN A 117 13.56 9.75 4.36
C ASN A 117 12.15 10.34 4.57
N TYR A 118 11.96 11.58 4.11
CA TYR A 118 10.64 12.21 4.04
C TYR A 118 10.44 12.94 2.72
N TYR A 119 9.20 13.30 2.45
CA TYR A 119 8.80 13.99 1.24
C TYR A 119 8.18 15.34 1.59
N VAL A 120 8.34 16.28 0.68
CA VAL A 120 7.63 17.56 0.71
C VAL A 120 6.79 17.71 -0.56
N TYR A 121 5.62 18.33 -0.40
CA TYR A 121 4.59 18.41 -1.43
C TYR A 121 4.23 19.85 -1.70
N LYS A 122 4.25 20.26 -2.97
CA LYS A 122 3.67 21.53 -3.40
C LYS A 122 2.20 21.31 -3.73
N LEU A 123 1.40 21.23 -2.68
CA LEU A 123 -0.04 21.03 -2.76
C LEU A 123 -0.72 22.28 -3.32
N LYS A 124 -1.87 22.08 -3.99
CA LYS A 124 -2.70 23.16 -4.53
C LYS A 124 -4.17 22.77 -4.42
N SER A 125 -5.07 23.74 -4.59
CA SER A 125 -6.51 23.48 -4.45
C SER A 125 -6.95 22.39 -5.44
N PRO A 126 -7.59 21.29 -4.97
CA PRO A 126 -8.14 20.28 -5.85
C PRO A 126 -9.25 20.83 -6.75
N LYS A 127 -9.56 20.11 -7.84
CA LYS A 127 -10.65 20.52 -8.75
C LYS A 127 -11.99 20.59 -7.99
N PRO A 128 -12.75 21.71 -8.10
CA PRO A 128 -14.05 21.86 -7.45
C PRO A 128 -15.12 20.84 -7.88
N SER A 129 -14.91 20.17 -9.01
CA SER A 129 -15.79 19.10 -9.48
C SER A 129 -15.67 17.81 -8.67
N ILE A 130 -14.61 17.66 -7.86
CA ILE A 130 -14.41 16.51 -6.99
C ILE A 130 -15.19 16.78 -5.69
N PRO A 131 -16.07 15.88 -5.22
CA PRO A 131 -16.83 16.11 -4.00
C PRO A 131 -15.96 16.02 -2.74
N LEU A 132 -15.88 17.11 -1.96
CA LEU A 132 -15.16 17.21 -0.68
C LEU A 132 -13.81 16.45 -0.67
N PRO A 133 -12.87 16.84 -1.56
CA PRO A 133 -11.60 16.14 -1.74
C PRO A 133 -10.64 16.45 -0.60
N VAL A 134 -9.85 15.44 -0.20
CA VAL A 134 -8.81 15.60 0.81
C VAL A 134 -7.53 14.91 0.38
N TYR A 135 -6.40 15.62 0.46
CA TYR A 135 -5.08 15.02 0.43
C TYR A 135 -4.84 14.16 1.66
N CYS A 136 -4.79 12.86 1.41
CA CYS A 136 -4.58 11.87 2.45
C CYS A 136 -3.13 11.79 2.88
N ALA A 137 -2.94 11.32 4.11
CA ALA A 137 -1.64 11.01 4.65
C ALA A 137 -1.65 9.65 5.36
N VAL A 138 -0.58 8.90 5.21
CA VAL A 138 -0.30 7.70 5.97
C VAL A 138 0.92 7.95 6.82
N SER A 139 0.82 7.67 8.11
CA SER A 139 1.98 7.75 9.00
C SER A 139 3.01 6.74 8.54
N PHE A 140 4.23 7.21 8.32
CA PHE A 140 5.37 6.40 7.99
C PHE A 140 6.31 6.44 9.19
N ASN A 141 6.23 5.41 10.00
CA ASN A 141 7.26 5.14 10.99
C ASN A 141 8.23 4.16 10.33
N PRO A 142 9.39 4.63 9.80
CA PRO A 142 10.41 3.68 9.40
C PRO A 142 10.71 2.85 10.66
N PRO A 143 10.62 1.51 10.58
CA PRO A 143 10.82 0.70 11.76
C PRO A 143 12.22 0.98 12.30
N ASN A 144 12.34 1.19 13.62
CA ASN A 144 13.63 1.41 14.28
C ASN A 144 14.57 0.18 14.14
N THR A 145 13.99 -0.94 13.73
CA THR A 145 14.59 -2.25 13.51
C THR A 145 14.32 -2.69 12.08
N ASP A 146 15.28 -3.35 11.44
CA ASP A 146 15.04 -3.92 10.11
C ASP A 146 13.93 -4.98 10.21
N PRO A 147 12.84 -4.88 9.42
CA PRO A 147 11.71 -5.80 9.52
C PRO A 147 12.07 -7.24 9.14
N CYS A 148 13.25 -7.49 8.56
CA CYS A 148 13.79 -8.83 8.41
C CYS A 148 14.11 -9.52 9.74
N TYR A 149 14.32 -8.77 10.82
CA TYR A 149 14.64 -9.31 12.14
C TYR A 149 13.53 -9.05 13.19
N ASP A 150 12.50 -8.28 12.83
CA ASP A 150 11.39 -7.91 13.70
C ASP A 150 10.06 -8.00 12.93
N TYR A 151 9.47 -9.20 12.93
CA TYR A 151 8.23 -9.52 12.24
C TYR A 151 7.38 -10.48 13.06
N THR A 152 6.08 -10.51 12.77
CA THR A 152 5.13 -11.51 13.32
C THR A 152 4.99 -12.68 12.34
N SER A 153 5.07 -13.91 12.84
CA SER A 153 4.82 -15.12 12.03
C SER A 153 3.33 -15.33 11.81
N VAL A 154 2.93 -15.60 10.56
CA VAL A 154 1.57 -15.99 10.17
C VAL A 154 1.64 -17.38 9.57
N ASP A 155 1.20 -18.39 10.33
CA ASP A 155 1.23 -19.82 9.95
C ASP A 155 -0.20 -20.39 9.93
N ASP A 156 -1.08 -19.68 9.24
CA ASP A 156 -2.47 -20.05 9.08
C ASP A 156 -2.62 -21.01 7.89
N LEU A 157 -2.75 -22.31 8.15
CA LEU A 157 -2.83 -23.35 7.11
C LEU A 157 -3.98 -23.15 6.11
N TRP A 158 -5.02 -22.42 6.49
CA TRP A 158 -6.15 -22.10 5.62
C TRP A 158 -5.79 -21.12 4.51
N ARG A 159 -4.67 -20.39 4.60
CA ARG A 159 -4.21 -19.42 3.60
C ARG A 159 -3.58 -20.05 2.35
N ALA A 160 -3.35 -21.35 2.35
CA ALA A 160 -2.66 -22.02 1.24
C ALA A 160 -3.45 -21.91 -0.08
N THR A 161 -2.73 -21.78 -1.20
CA THR A 161 -3.31 -21.64 -2.55
C THR A 161 -4.13 -22.83 -3.01
N ASP A 162 -3.96 -24.00 -2.39
CA ASP A 162 -4.72 -25.23 -2.64
C ASP A 162 -5.88 -25.45 -1.65
N ASN A 163 -6.11 -24.51 -0.72
CA ASN A 163 -7.12 -24.65 0.32
C ASN A 163 -8.43 -23.97 -0.07
N TYR A 164 -9.45 -24.77 -0.38
CA TYR A 164 -10.80 -24.29 -0.68
C TYR A 164 -11.52 -23.81 0.59
N TYR A 165 -12.18 -22.65 0.51
CA TYR A 165 -12.90 -22.08 1.64
C TYR A 165 -14.06 -22.97 2.12
N ILE A 166 -14.05 -23.30 3.41
CA ILE A 166 -15.18 -23.94 4.12
C ILE A 166 -15.90 -22.89 4.97
N THR A 167 -15.11 -22.10 5.69
CA THR A 167 -15.52 -20.90 6.41
C THR A 167 -14.86 -19.72 5.71
N ASN A 168 -15.63 -18.77 5.17
CA ASN A 168 -15.08 -17.64 4.41
C ASN A 168 -14.22 -16.74 5.33
N MET A 169 -12.91 -16.95 5.30
CA MET A 169 -11.94 -16.20 6.10
C MET A 169 -11.79 -14.79 5.58
N CYS A 170 -11.52 -13.87 6.50
CA CYS A 170 -11.73 -12.45 6.29
C CYS A 170 -10.62 -11.62 6.96
N ASP A 171 -9.55 -11.34 6.23
CA ASP A 171 -8.47 -10.46 6.71
C ASP A 171 -8.91 -9.00 6.89
N TYR A 172 -10.10 -8.66 6.40
CA TYR A 172 -10.80 -7.40 6.73
C TYR A 172 -11.00 -7.22 8.25
N ASN A 173 -11.15 -8.32 8.99
CA ASN A 173 -11.37 -8.29 10.45
C ASN A 173 -10.06 -8.37 11.24
N VAL A 174 -8.92 -8.51 10.58
CA VAL A 174 -7.60 -8.58 11.21
C VAL A 174 -7.05 -7.17 11.34
N ASN A 175 -6.55 -6.85 12.53
CA ASN A 175 -5.85 -5.58 12.78
C ASN A 175 -4.39 -5.69 12.35
N TRP A 176 -4.14 -5.57 11.04
CA TRP A 176 -2.79 -5.56 10.49
C TRP A 176 -2.02 -4.33 10.95
N ASN A 177 -0.94 -4.56 11.70
CA ASN A 177 -0.07 -3.51 12.21
C ASN A 177 1.35 -4.05 12.39
N GLY A 178 2.23 -3.69 11.47
CA GLY A 178 3.64 -4.11 11.46
C GLY A 178 3.95 -5.04 10.30
N TRP A 179 5.08 -5.73 10.43
CA TRP A 179 5.62 -6.62 9.41
C TRP A 179 5.34 -8.08 9.73
N TYR A 180 5.00 -8.85 8.70
CA TYR A 180 4.58 -10.23 8.82
C TYR A 180 5.39 -11.13 7.88
N ARG A 181 5.67 -12.35 8.33
CA ARG A 181 6.25 -13.40 7.50
C ARG A 181 5.27 -14.56 7.40
N LEU A 182 5.02 -15.00 6.17
CA LEU A 182 4.12 -16.12 5.91
C LEU A 182 4.84 -17.46 6.10
N PHE A 183 4.12 -18.39 6.72
CA PHE A 183 4.53 -19.77 6.92
C PHE A 183 3.42 -20.72 6.49
N TYR A 184 3.81 -21.95 6.17
CA TYR A 184 2.93 -23.09 6.02
C TYR A 184 3.57 -24.29 6.71
N ASP A 185 2.97 -24.71 7.83
CA ASP A 185 3.47 -25.82 8.65
C ASP A 185 4.94 -25.59 9.08
N GLY A 186 5.20 -24.38 9.58
CA GLY A 186 6.53 -23.91 10.00
C GLY A 186 7.52 -23.63 8.85
N GLN A 187 7.17 -23.93 7.59
CA GLN A 187 8.03 -23.65 6.44
C GLN A 187 7.78 -22.25 5.89
N SER A 188 8.85 -21.52 5.58
CA SER A 188 8.71 -20.19 4.97
C SER A 188 8.05 -20.29 3.61
N VAL A 189 7.04 -19.48 3.40
CA VAL A 189 6.34 -19.34 2.11
C VAL A 189 6.20 -17.85 1.77
N GLN A 190 5.74 -17.58 0.56
CA GLN A 190 5.56 -16.22 0.05
C GLN A 190 4.14 -16.06 -0.50
N MET A 191 3.67 -14.83 -0.66
CA MET A 191 2.46 -14.62 -1.45
C MET A 191 2.64 -15.16 -2.88
N PRO A 192 1.58 -15.66 -3.53
CA PRO A 192 1.66 -16.05 -4.92
C PRO A 192 1.82 -14.82 -5.83
N GLU A 193 2.66 -14.96 -6.86
CA GLU A 193 2.86 -13.98 -7.94
C GLU A 193 1.96 -14.26 -9.17
N SER A 194 1.23 -15.36 -9.13
CA SER A 194 0.33 -15.85 -10.16
C SER A 194 -1.11 -15.87 -9.68
N CYS A 195 -2.04 -15.90 -10.63
CA CYS A 195 -3.45 -15.96 -10.33
C CYS A 195 -3.79 -17.13 -9.40
N VAL A 196 -4.49 -16.81 -8.32
CA VAL A 196 -5.14 -17.78 -7.47
C VAL A 196 -6.63 -17.79 -7.78
N GLY A 197 -7.21 -18.96 -8.05
CA GLY A 197 -8.64 -19.07 -8.37
C GLY A 197 -9.54 -18.62 -7.22
N SER A 198 -10.73 -18.08 -7.54
CA SER A 198 -11.76 -17.75 -6.55
C SER A 198 -12.09 -18.96 -5.66
N GLY A 199 -12.34 -18.70 -4.38
CA GLY A 199 -12.61 -19.74 -3.39
C GLY A 199 -11.37 -20.42 -2.79
N MET A 200 -10.16 -20.03 -3.17
CA MET A 200 -8.93 -20.57 -2.56
C MET A 200 -8.44 -19.72 -1.39
N CYS A 201 -7.37 -20.16 -0.72
CA CYS A 201 -6.78 -19.50 0.45
C CYS A 201 -7.78 -19.28 1.59
N GLY A 202 -8.76 -20.20 1.71
CA GLY A 202 -9.75 -20.16 2.78
C GLY A 202 -10.77 -19.01 2.64
N THR A 203 -10.85 -18.34 1.49
CA THR A 203 -11.77 -17.22 1.25
C THR A 203 -12.42 -17.27 -0.14
N GLU A 204 -13.57 -16.63 -0.32
CA GLU A 204 -14.19 -16.43 -1.64
C GLU A 204 -13.36 -15.52 -2.55
N ASN A 205 -12.66 -14.56 -1.94
CA ASN A 205 -11.91 -13.52 -2.63
C ASN A 205 -10.41 -13.55 -2.24
N PRO A 206 -9.62 -14.46 -2.83
CA PRO A 206 -8.20 -14.56 -2.54
C PRO A 206 -7.43 -13.31 -2.98
N LEU A 207 -6.43 -12.94 -2.18
CA LEU A 207 -5.52 -11.82 -2.45
C LEU A 207 -4.12 -12.35 -2.82
N TRP A 208 -3.61 -11.90 -3.97
CA TRP A 208 -2.29 -12.28 -4.51
C TRP A 208 -1.60 -11.06 -5.14
N ILE A 209 -0.29 -11.10 -5.38
CA ILE A 209 0.43 -9.98 -6.00
C ILE A 209 0.68 -10.25 -7.49
N ASN A 210 0.43 -9.27 -8.35
CA ASN A 210 0.58 -9.43 -9.81
C ASN A 210 1.93 -8.94 -10.35
N SER A 211 2.93 -8.90 -9.49
CA SER A 211 4.28 -8.42 -9.83
C SER A 211 5.32 -9.22 -9.05
N PRO A 212 6.55 -9.36 -9.59
CA PRO A 212 7.60 -10.11 -8.92
C PRO A 212 7.95 -9.53 -7.54
N HIS A 213 8.26 -10.40 -6.59
CA HIS A 213 8.83 -9.99 -5.31
C HIS A 213 10.15 -9.22 -5.53
N PRO A 214 10.50 -8.28 -4.63
CA PRO A 214 11.76 -7.53 -4.72
C PRO A 214 13.01 -8.41 -4.62
N HIS A 215 14.14 -7.90 -5.09
CA HIS A 215 15.46 -8.40 -4.73
C HIS A 215 15.96 -7.76 -3.42
N LEU A 216 17.09 -8.26 -2.88
CA LEU A 216 17.64 -7.77 -1.60
C LEU A 216 18.03 -6.29 -1.68
N GLU A 217 18.56 -5.88 -2.83
CA GLU A 217 19.00 -4.52 -3.14
C GLU A 217 17.86 -3.51 -3.30
N ASP A 218 16.65 -3.98 -3.64
CA ASP A 218 15.49 -3.10 -3.82
C ASP A 218 14.97 -2.53 -2.49
N GLY A 219 15.37 -3.13 -1.36
CA GLY A 219 14.91 -2.73 -0.05
C GLY A 219 13.40 -2.96 0.12
N VAL A 220 12.70 -1.96 0.65
CA VAL A 220 11.25 -2.02 0.81
C VAL A 220 10.56 -1.45 -0.42
N VAL A 221 9.76 -2.27 -1.09
CA VAL A 221 9.00 -1.87 -2.28
C VAL A 221 7.50 -1.99 -2.06
N THR A 222 6.72 -1.21 -2.79
CA THR A 222 5.26 -1.34 -2.83
C THR A 222 4.86 -2.36 -3.90
N ARG A 223 3.88 -3.22 -3.60
CA ARG A 223 3.33 -4.23 -4.52
C ARG A 223 1.82 -4.15 -4.56
N GLN A 224 1.28 -4.05 -5.78
CA GLN A 224 -0.16 -4.07 -6.00
C GLN A 224 -0.72 -5.48 -5.74
N VAL A 225 -1.83 -5.51 -5.01
CA VAL A 225 -2.55 -6.74 -4.67
C VAL A 225 -3.80 -6.84 -5.53
N CYS A 226 -4.00 -7.99 -6.16
CA CYS A 226 -5.19 -8.36 -6.92
C CYS A 226 -6.15 -9.16 -6.06
N VAL A 227 -7.44 -8.96 -6.29
CA VAL A 227 -8.53 -9.72 -5.70
C VAL A 227 -9.11 -10.62 -6.80
N SER A 228 -9.07 -11.93 -6.58
CA SER A 228 -9.69 -12.88 -7.49
C SER A 228 -11.20 -13.01 -7.23
N THR A 229 -11.98 -13.06 -8.30
CA THR A 229 -13.42 -13.34 -8.26
C THR A 229 -13.77 -14.45 -9.25
N LEU A 230 -15.05 -14.81 -9.35
CA LEU A 230 -15.52 -15.76 -10.35
C LEU A 230 -15.34 -15.27 -11.80
N ASN A 231 -15.17 -13.95 -12.01
CA ASN A 231 -15.09 -13.36 -13.33
C ASN A 231 -13.64 -13.26 -13.84
N ASP A 232 -12.74 -12.77 -12.99
CA ASP A 232 -11.34 -12.55 -13.34
C ASP A 232 -10.42 -12.73 -12.13
N CYS A 233 -9.16 -13.07 -12.42
CA CYS A 233 -8.11 -13.22 -11.42
C CYS A 233 -7.69 -11.90 -10.77
N CYS A 234 -7.90 -10.77 -11.44
CA CYS A 234 -7.63 -9.44 -10.89
C CYS A 234 -8.81 -8.51 -11.18
N ASP A 235 -10.02 -8.98 -10.87
CA ASP A 235 -11.27 -8.25 -11.09
C ASP A 235 -11.26 -6.92 -10.30
N TYR A 236 -10.68 -6.95 -9.10
CA TYR A 236 -10.44 -5.76 -8.29
C TYR A 236 -8.99 -5.65 -7.84
N LYS A 237 -8.54 -4.42 -7.62
CA LYS A 237 -7.27 -4.11 -7.00
C LYS A 237 -7.51 -3.80 -5.53
N SER A 238 -6.91 -4.58 -4.62
CA SER A 238 -6.91 -4.28 -3.19
C SER A 238 -5.91 -3.15 -2.89
N HIS A 239 -5.86 -2.71 -1.63
CA HIS A 239 -4.78 -1.85 -1.17
C HIS A 239 -3.43 -2.56 -1.39
N PRO A 240 -2.43 -1.89 -2.01
CA PRO A 240 -1.11 -2.47 -2.12
C PRO A 240 -0.47 -2.59 -0.75
N ILE A 241 0.53 -3.45 -0.72
CA ILE A 241 1.28 -3.78 0.49
C ILE A 241 2.74 -3.43 0.27
N ARG A 242 3.48 -3.22 1.36
CA ARG A 242 4.93 -3.11 1.27
C ARG A 242 5.55 -4.48 1.47
N VAL A 243 6.58 -4.77 0.70
CA VAL A 243 7.27 -6.06 0.68
C VAL A 243 8.77 -5.79 0.73
N LYS A 244 9.50 -6.60 1.49
CA LYS A 244 10.96 -6.57 1.53
C LYS A 244 11.52 -7.98 1.44
N ALA A 245 12.55 -8.14 0.61
CA ALA A 245 13.35 -9.36 0.57
C ALA A 245 14.36 -9.36 1.72
N CYS A 246 14.52 -10.51 2.37
CA CYS A 246 15.37 -10.66 3.55
C CYS A 246 16.51 -11.66 3.34
N PRO A 247 17.66 -11.45 4.00
CA PRO A 247 18.72 -12.44 4.06
C PRO A 247 18.17 -13.78 4.58
N GLY A 248 18.45 -14.89 3.89
CA GLY A 248 17.86 -16.19 4.23
C GLY A 248 16.69 -16.60 3.34
N ASN A 249 16.49 -15.92 2.21
CA ASN A 249 15.54 -16.29 1.14
C ASN A 249 14.08 -16.35 1.61
N TYR A 250 13.62 -15.27 2.23
CA TYR A 250 12.22 -15.07 2.57
C TYR A 250 11.83 -13.60 2.42
N TYR A 251 10.52 -13.37 2.46
CA TYR A 251 9.94 -12.05 2.35
C TYR A 251 9.18 -11.69 3.62
N VAL A 252 9.17 -10.41 3.94
CA VAL A 252 8.26 -9.83 4.92
C VAL A 252 7.31 -8.86 4.24
N TYR A 253 6.09 -8.81 4.76
CA TYR A 253 4.97 -8.05 4.21
C TYR A 253 4.41 -7.12 5.26
N GLU A 254 4.24 -5.85 4.93
CA GLU A 254 3.41 -4.92 5.68
C GLU A 254 2.01 -4.99 5.09
N PHE A 255 1.23 -5.96 5.56
CA PHE A 255 -0.16 -6.12 5.17
C PHE A 255 -1.01 -4.95 5.65
N VAL A 256 -2.09 -4.71 4.93
CA VAL A 256 -3.07 -3.69 5.28
C VAL A 256 -4.47 -4.31 5.24
N ARG A 257 -5.42 -3.69 5.93
CA ARG A 257 -6.80 -4.16 5.90
C ARG A 257 -7.33 -4.10 4.45
N PRO A 258 -7.81 -5.21 3.84
CA PRO A 258 -8.41 -5.17 2.52
C PRO A 258 -9.72 -4.36 2.53
N PRO A 259 -10.22 -3.91 1.37
CA PRO A 259 -11.44 -3.09 1.29
C PRO A 259 -12.73 -3.88 1.54
N LEU A 260 -12.73 -5.17 1.20
CA LEU A 260 -13.83 -6.10 1.37
C LEU A 260 -13.35 -7.38 2.05
N CYS A 261 -14.28 -8.30 2.34
CA CYS A 261 -13.95 -9.57 2.97
C CYS A 261 -13.12 -10.45 2.03
N SER A 262 -11.81 -10.49 2.26
CA SER A 262 -10.82 -11.15 1.41
C SER A 262 -9.65 -11.61 2.29
N SER A 263 -8.80 -12.50 1.78
CA SER A 263 -7.64 -13.00 2.54
C SER A 263 -6.35 -13.11 1.72
N TYR A 264 -5.23 -12.72 2.32
CA TYR A 264 -3.88 -12.86 1.78
C TYR A 264 -3.47 -14.32 1.67
N CYS A 265 -3.21 -14.75 0.45
CA CYS A 265 -2.78 -16.09 0.12
C CYS A 265 -1.32 -16.34 0.53
N ALA A 266 -1.06 -17.59 0.91
CA ALA A 266 0.28 -18.14 1.08
C ALA A 266 0.54 -19.18 -0.02
N GLY A 267 1.46 -18.87 -0.92
CA GLY A 267 1.90 -19.74 -2.00
C GLY A 267 2.63 -20.96 -1.46
N LYS A 268 2.00 -22.12 -1.55
CA LYS A 268 2.61 -23.37 -1.13
C LYS A 268 3.59 -23.84 -2.20
N HIS A 269 4.86 -24.04 -1.84
CA HIS A 269 5.80 -24.74 -2.71
C HIS A 269 5.35 -26.20 -2.84
N ILE A 270 4.65 -26.55 -3.93
CA ILE A 270 4.39 -27.94 -4.25
C ILE A 270 5.68 -28.51 -4.83
N PHE A 271 6.42 -29.28 -4.02
CA PHE A 271 7.48 -30.15 -4.53
C PHE A 271 6.84 -31.24 -5.40
N ILE A 272 6.75 -31.03 -6.71
CA ILE A 272 6.46 -32.12 -7.63
C ILE A 272 7.77 -32.89 -7.83
N MET A 273 7.95 -33.94 -7.03
CA MET A 273 9.07 -34.87 -7.21
C MET A 273 8.80 -35.73 -8.44
N TYR A 274 9.29 -35.33 -9.62
CA TYR A 274 9.33 -36.22 -10.77
C TYR A 274 10.36 -37.33 -10.49
N MET A 275 9.91 -38.49 -10.02
CA MET A 275 10.70 -39.72 -10.10
C MET A 275 10.71 -40.20 -11.56
N LEU A 276 11.49 -39.54 -12.42
CA LEU A 276 11.92 -40.19 -13.65
C LEU A 276 13.00 -41.20 -13.29
N TRP A 277 12.89 -42.40 -13.84
CA TRP A 277 13.62 -43.62 -13.43
C TRP A 277 15.16 -43.55 -13.58
N PHE A 278 15.73 -42.38 -13.91
CA PHE A 278 17.16 -42.09 -13.96
C PHE A 278 17.47 -40.68 -13.42
N GLY A 279 17.40 -40.51 -12.10
CA GLY A 279 17.91 -39.32 -11.39
C GLY A 279 16.83 -38.39 -10.81
N VAL A 280 17.05 -37.96 -9.57
CA VAL A 280 16.20 -36.98 -8.89
C VAL A 280 16.53 -35.59 -9.44
N PHE A 281 15.60 -34.97 -10.17
CA PHE A 281 15.64 -33.54 -10.49
C PHE A 281 14.60 -32.83 -9.62
N ILE A 282 15.05 -31.87 -8.81
CA ILE A 282 14.15 -30.96 -8.09
C ILE A 282 13.80 -29.82 -9.07
N LEU A 283 12.59 -29.86 -9.63
CA LEU A 283 12.03 -28.74 -10.37
C LEU A 283 11.11 -27.95 -9.44
N PHE A 284 11.42 -26.67 -9.24
CA PHE A 284 10.55 -25.74 -8.52
C PHE A 284 9.46 -25.28 -9.50
N SER A 285 8.23 -25.74 -9.31
CA SER A 285 7.07 -25.19 -9.99
C SER A 285 6.24 -24.39 -9.00
N TYR A 286 5.92 -23.15 -9.37
CA TYR A 286 4.91 -22.35 -8.69
C TYR A 286 3.54 -22.79 -9.21
N VAL A 287 2.61 -23.14 -8.31
CA VAL A 287 1.18 -23.26 -8.62
C VAL A 287 0.42 -22.24 -7.77
#